data_AF-A0AAX6MFK2-F1
#
_entry.id   AF-A0AAX6MFK2-F1
#
_cell.length_a   1.000
_cell.length_b   1.000
_cell.length_c   1.000
_cell.angle_alpha   90.00
_cell.angle_beta   90.00
_cell.angle_gamma   90.00
#
_symmetry.space_group_name_H-M   'P 1'
#
loop_
_entity.id
_entity.type
_entity.pdbx_description
1 polymer ?
#
loop_
_entity_poly.entity_id
_entity_poly.type
_entity_poly.pdbx_seq_one_letter_code
_entity_poly.pdbx_strand_id
1 'polypeptide(L)'
;MARTNKPSRGPSKPVVPQTKRPLNGLFVLAFAGLSAISTWFMRVETVAKGVPINFNTVLETGHFDNGTPVETNYTGIKAIDEIAKFLVIAFLEGTAGWDAGVYTQQLYFLLQWFAIVSVWSIESNRRRNAWKAVSLDDAYYFQGRELSAGSAVSLLPIVVIGYLIPTVVMYYPWGDVKMAQYITAFWQPTPAFVSILISVFSFLVPSSSPTAVAKNGDIKHLKRVYLIVGLVTTVAHVGTLYTCLTSDDPRLSLGYVFLPNRTTWKDSMGLGLHYIFQVDFFGAFSSSLLWCWLVIYDVLRILGKPTAADLIKTVLGIAFVTMVAGPGTAIVAVWNWREDRLVMIENGVKGTWEKSKVA
;
A
#
# COMPACT_ATOMS: atom_id res chain seq x y z
N MET A 1 30.18 -49.30 35.61
CA MET A 1 28.95 -48.47 35.58
C MET A 1 29.20 -47.24 34.73
N ALA A 2 28.82 -47.26 33.45
CA ALA A 2 28.95 -46.10 32.57
C ALA A 2 27.69 -45.23 32.67
N ARG A 3 27.80 -44.03 33.25
CA ARG A 3 26.73 -43.01 33.22
C ARG A 3 26.73 -42.36 31.85
N THR A 4 25.73 -42.66 31.04
CA THR A 4 25.46 -41.96 29.78
C THR A 4 24.73 -40.65 30.09
N ASN A 5 25.49 -39.55 30.07
CA ASN A 5 24.92 -38.20 30.06
C ASN A 5 24.23 -37.96 28.71
N LYS A 6 22.91 -38.18 28.65
CA LYS A 6 22.09 -37.65 27.54
C LYS A 6 22.07 -36.13 27.66
N PRO A 7 22.39 -35.38 26.58
CA PRO A 7 22.25 -33.93 26.60
C PRO A 7 20.79 -33.56 26.81
N SER A 8 20.54 -32.53 27.62
CA SER A 8 19.20 -32.00 27.85
C SER A 8 18.55 -31.67 26.51
N ARG A 9 17.38 -32.25 26.23
CA ARG A 9 16.56 -31.85 25.08
C ARG A 9 16.38 -30.34 25.16
N GLY A 10 16.93 -29.61 24.18
CA GLY A 10 16.64 -28.19 24.00
C GLY A 10 15.12 -27.97 23.93
N PRO A 11 14.64 -26.75 24.17
CA PRO A 11 13.21 -26.44 24.19
C PRO A 11 12.56 -27.00 22.92
N SER A 12 11.55 -27.85 23.10
CA SER A 12 10.77 -28.43 22.00
C SER A 12 10.28 -27.30 21.11
N LYS A 13 10.51 -27.40 19.78
CA LYS A 13 9.95 -26.44 18.82
C LYS A 13 8.45 -26.25 19.13
N PRO A 14 7.93 -25.02 19.18
CA PRO A 14 6.52 -24.78 19.43
C PRO A 14 5.68 -25.63 18.48
N VAL A 15 4.77 -26.44 19.02
CA VAL A 15 3.86 -27.24 18.21
C VAL A 15 2.88 -26.28 17.56
N VAL A 16 3.05 -26.04 16.27
CA VAL A 16 2.15 -25.14 15.55
C VAL A 16 0.89 -25.90 15.15
N PRO A 17 -0.31 -25.43 15.54
CA PRO A 17 -1.55 -26.08 15.13
C PRO A 17 -1.67 -26.12 13.60
N GLN A 18 -1.98 -27.29 13.04
CA GLN A 18 -2.38 -27.40 11.64
C GLN A 18 -3.83 -26.97 11.52
N THR A 19 -4.04 -25.67 11.26
CA THR A 19 -5.34 -25.12 10.92
C THR A 19 -5.41 -24.84 9.42
N LYS A 20 -6.63 -24.94 8.85
CA LYS A 20 -6.92 -24.56 7.45
C LYS A 20 -7.98 -23.48 7.45
N ARG A 21 -7.79 -22.45 6.63
CA ARG A 21 -8.80 -21.41 6.41
C ARG A 21 -10.01 -22.03 5.68
N PRO A 22 -11.22 -22.02 6.25
CA PRO A 22 -12.39 -22.45 5.53
C PRO A 22 -12.75 -21.39 4.47
N LEU A 23 -13.49 -21.80 3.43
CA LEU A 23 -13.95 -20.92 2.35
C LEU A 23 -12.82 -20.25 1.54
N ASN A 24 -11.60 -20.81 1.55
CA ASN A 24 -10.46 -20.22 0.81
C ASN A 24 -10.77 -19.99 -0.68
N GLY A 25 -11.52 -20.91 -1.31
CA GLY A 25 -11.95 -20.75 -2.71
C GLY A 25 -12.81 -19.50 -2.93
N LEU A 26 -13.70 -19.14 -1.99
CA LEU A 26 -14.52 -17.93 -2.10
C LEU A 26 -13.66 -16.67 -2.02
N PHE A 27 -12.66 -16.64 -1.13
CA PHE A 27 -11.73 -15.50 -1.06
C PHE A 27 -10.93 -15.37 -2.36
N VAL A 28 -10.40 -16.47 -2.89
CA VAL A 28 -9.67 -16.46 -4.17
C VAL A 28 -10.57 -15.96 -5.31
N LEU A 29 -11.81 -16.44 -5.39
CA LEU A 29 -12.77 -15.97 -6.39
C LEU A 29 -13.12 -14.49 -6.22
N ALA A 30 -13.25 -13.99 -4.99
CA ALA A 30 -13.50 -12.58 -4.73
C ALA A 30 -12.33 -11.69 -5.19
N PHE A 31 -11.09 -12.05 -4.88
CA PHE A 31 -9.90 -11.33 -5.36
C PHE A 31 -9.77 -11.42 -6.89
N ALA A 32 -9.98 -12.61 -7.47
CA ALA A 32 -9.94 -12.80 -8.92
C ALA A 32 -11.03 -11.97 -9.63
N GLY A 33 -12.24 -11.89 -9.05
CA GLY A 33 -13.33 -11.07 -9.54
C GLY A 33 -12.99 -9.58 -9.53
N LEU A 34 -12.49 -9.05 -8.39
CA LEU A 34 -12.04 -7.66 -8.30
C LEU A 34 -10.91 -7.35 -9.31
N SER A 35 -9.94 -8.25 -9.44
CA SER A 35 -8.86 -8.13 -10.41
C SER A 35 -9.37 -8.12 -11.84
N ALA A 36 -10.31 -9.01 -12.19
CA ALA A 36 -10.90 -9.09 -13.52
C ALA A 36 -11.70 -7.82 -13.85
N ILE A 37 -12.52 -7.33 -12.92
CA ILE A 37 -13.29 -6.09 -13.07
C ILE A 37 -12.37 -4.89 -13.27
N SER A 38 -11.35 -4.74 -12.42
CA SER A 38 -10.38 -3.65 -12.53
C SER A 38 -9.60 -3.71 -13.85
N THR A 39 -9.16 -4.92 -14.25
CA THR A 39 -8.44 -5.13 -15.51
C THR A 39 -9.33 -4.81 -16.71
N TRP A 40 -10.61 -5.21 -16.65
CA TRP A 40 -11.56 -4.93 -17.71
C TRP A 40 -11.73 -3.43 -17.93
N PHE A 41 -12.06 -2.68 -16.88
CA PHE A 41 -12.33 -1.25 -16.99
C PHE A 41 -11.07 -0.41 -17.22
N MET A 42 -9.92 -0.79 -16.66
CA MET A 42 -8.69 -0.02 -16.77
C MET A 42 -7.89 -0.32 -18.05
N ARG A 43 -7.92 -1.57 -18.55
CA ARG A 43 -7.05 -2.04 -19.65
C ARG A 43 -7.82 -2.54 -20.85
N VAL A 44 -8.81 -3.41 -20.67
CA VAL A 44 -9.48 -4.05 -21.82
C VAL A 44 -10.41 -3.07 -22.53
N GLU A 45 -11.33 -2.45 -21.79
CA GLU A 45 -12.31 -1.51 -22.34
C GLU A 45 -11.62 -0.27 -22.93
N THR A 46 -10.66 0.30 -22.21
CA THR A 46 -9.93 1.50 -22.61
C THR A 46 -9.15 1.28 -23.90
N VAL A 47 -8.37 0.19 -23.99
CA VAL A 47 -7.64 -0.16 -25.21
C VAL A 47 -8.61 -0.43 -26.37
N ALA A 48 -9.67 -1.21 -26.13
CA ALA A 48 -10.67 -1.52 -27.17
C ALA A 48 -11.41 -0.28 -27.68
N LYS A 49 -11.47 0.80 -26.90
CA LYS A 49 -12.12 2.06 -27.25
C LYS A 49 -11.13 3.17 -27.64
N GLY A 50 -9.83 2.92 -27.64
CA GLY A 50 -8.81 3.92 -27.96
C GLY A 50 -8.70 5.03 -26.92
N VAL A 51 -8.77 4.67 -25.63
CA VAL A 51 -8.66 5.58 -24.48
C VAL A 51 -7.35 5.26 -23.73
N PRO A 52 -6.54 6.26 -23.35
CA PRO A 52 -6.67 7.68 -23.68
C PRO A 52 -6.46 7.97 -25.17
N ILE A 53 -7.14 9.00 -25.68
CA ILE A 53 -6.93 9.49 -27.05
C ILE A 53 -5.54 10.13 -27.17
N ASN A 54 -4.99 10.19 -28.38
CA ASN A 54 -3.71 10.83 -28.74
C ASN A 54 -2.46 10.31 -28.01
N PHE A 55 -2.55 9.34 -27.10
CA PHE A 55 -1.41 8.89 -26.31
C PHE A 55 -0.26 8.32 -27.15
N ASN A 56 -0.57 7.50 -28.16
CA ASN A 56 0.44 7.02 -29.10
C ASN A 56 1.01 8.15 -29.96
N THR A 57 0.18 9.14 -30.33
CA THR A 57 0.63 10.33 -31.05
C THR A 57 1.63 11.14 -30.22
N VAL A 58 1.37 11.35 -28.93
CA VAL A 58 2.31 12.02 -28.00
C VAL A 58 3.60 11.22 -27.86
N LEU A 59 3.52 9.89 -27.75
CA LEU A 59 4.70 9.01 -27.69
C LEU A 59 5.59 9.10 -28.94
N GLU A 60 4.99 9.20 -30.13
CA GLU A 60 5.68 9.23 -31.41
C GLU A 60 6.22 10.63 -31.76
N THR A 61 5.41 11.67 -31.53
CA THR A 61 5.75 13.06 -31.87
C THR A 61 6.60 13.75 -30.81
N GLY A 62 6.60 13.24 -29.58
CA GLY A 62 7.32 13.82 -28.46
C GLY A 62 6.76 15.16 -27.98
N HIS A 63 5.49 15.46 -28.27
CA HIS A 63 4.83 16.70 -27.85
C HIS A 63 3.43 16.39 -27.32
N PHE A 64 3.06 17.02 -26.21
CA PHE A 64 1.69 17.01 -25.69
C PHE A 64 0.78 17.90 -26.54
N ASP A 65 -0.54 17.72 -26.42
CA ASP A 65 -1.55 18.51 -27.14
C ASP A 65 -1.44 20.03 -26.87
N ASN A 66 -0.88 20.42 -25.72
CA ASN A 66 -0.61 21.82 -25.35
C ASN A 66 0.74 22.36 -25.86
N GLY A 67 1.47 21.58 -26.67
CA GLY A 67 2.78 21.94 -27.22
C GLY A 67 3.98 21.68 -26.30
N THR A 68 3.76 21.18 -25.08
CA THR A 68 4.86 20.84 -24.16
C THR A 68 5.72 19.72 -24.75
N PRO A 69 7.06 19.85 -24.80
CA PRO A 69 7.92 18.78 -25.24
C PRO A 69 8.03 17.66 -24.20
N VAL A 70 8.07 16.42 -24.68
CA VAL A 70 8.32 15.22 -23.87
C VAL A 70 9.82 15.00 -23.74
N GLU A 71 10.31 14.85 -22.51
CA GLU A 71 11.69 14.47 -22.26
C GLU A 71 11.91 13.00 -22.63
N THR A 72 13.00 12.74 -23.38
CA THR A 72 13.32 11.42 -23.92
C THR A 72 14.61 10.83 -23.36
N ASN A 73 15.36 11.61 -22.59
CA ASN A 73 16.64 11.21 -22.02
C ASN A 73 16.66 11.46 -20.51
N TYR A 74 16.61 10.37 -19.74
CA TYR A 74 16.59 10.40 -18.27
C TYR A 74 17.86 9.79 -17.70
N THR A 75 18.30 8.65 -18.25
CA THR A 75 19.45 7.87 -17.80
C THR A 75 20.51 7.69 -18.88
N GLY A 76 20.18 7.96 -20.14
CA GLY A 76 21.01 7.65 -21.31
C GLY A 76 20.89 6.20 -21.78
N ILE A 77 20.12 5.35 -21.09
CA ILE A 77 19.88 3.96 -21.46
C ILE A 77 18.53 3.86 -22.16
N LYS A 78 18.56 3.68 -23.50
CA LYS A 78 17.36 3.70 -24.35
C LYS A 78 16.19 2.88 -23.81
N ALA A 79 16.44 1.64 -23.36
CA ALA A 79 15.36 0.78 -22.86
C ALA A 79 14.70 1.33 -21.58
N ILE A 80 15.49 1.93 -20.68
CA ILE A 80 14.98 2.54 -19.45
C ILE A 80 14.26 3.84 -19.77
N ASP A 81 14.84 4.65 -20.65
CA ASP A 81 14.30 5.96 -21.01
C ASP A 81 12.98 5.84 -21.78
N GLU A 82 12.80 4.81 -22.62
CA GLU A 82 11.51 4.55 -23.28
C GLU A 82 10.40 4.15 -22.30
N ILE A 83 10.72 3.34 -21.28
CA ILE A 83 9.77 2.99 -20.21
C ILE A 83 9.44 4.24 -19.37
N ALA A 84 10.47 5.01 -19.01
CA ALA A 84 10.30 6.25 -18.25
C ALA A 84 9.44 7.25 -19.02
N LYS A 85 9.69 7.45 -20.32
CA LYS A 85 8.90 8.31 -21.20
C LYS A 85 7.41 7.92 -21.20
N PHE A 86 7.11 6.63 -21.37
CA PHE A 86 5.73 6.13 -21.33
C PHE A 86 5.04 6.48 -19.99
N LEU A 87 5.73 6.22 -18.88
CA LEU A 87 5.19 6.47 -17.54
C LEU A 87 5.06 7.97 -17.25
N VAL A 88 6.03 8.78 -17.67
CA VAL A 88 5.97 10.24 -17.52
C VAL A 88 4.76 10.79 -18.26
N ILE A 89 4.53 10.41 -19.53
CA ILE A 89 3.34 10.86 -20.28
C ILE A 89 2.05 10.49 -19.56
N ALA A 90 1.97 9.28 -18.99
CA ALA A 90 0.79 8.83 -18.26
C ALA A 90 0.50 9.63 -16.98
N PHE A 91 1.52 10.13 -16.29
CA PHE A 91 1.37 10.86 -15.02
C PHE A 91 1.39 12.38 -15.17
N LEU A 92 1.95 12.93 -16.25
CA LEU A 92 2.31 14.34 -16.33
C LEU A 92 1.12 15.29 -16.20
N GLU A 93 -0.07 14.93 -16.69
CA GLU A 93 -1.29 15.73 -16.52
C GLU A 93 -1.58 16.08 -15.05
N GLY A 94 -1.39 15.10 -14.16
CA GLY A 94 -1.52 15.30 -12.73
C GLY A 94 -0.30 15.99 -12.13
N THR A 95 0.92 15.59 -12.46
CA THR A 95 2.13 16.12 -11.79
C THR A 95 2.50 17.54 -12.24
N ALA A 96 2.16 17.92 -13.47
CA ALA A 96 2.29 19.29 -13.98
C ALA A 96 1.14 20.21 -13.55
N GLY A 97 0.06 19.65 -12.98
CA GLY A 97 -1.08 20.42 -12.48
C GLY A 97 -1.90 21.11 -13.57
N TRP A 98 -1.95 20.56 -14.78
CA TRP A 98 -2.72 21.13 -15.89
C TRP A 98 -4.22 21.07 -15.64
N ASP A 99 -4.68 20.05 -14.93
CA ASP A 99 -6.04 19.93 -14.44
C ASP A 99 -6.06 19.74 -12.91
N ALA A 100 -6.75 20.64 -12.21
CA ALA A 100 -6.81 20.66 -10.75
C ALA A 100 -7.44 19.39 -10.16
N GLY A 101 -8.43 18.80 -10.83
CA GLY A 101 -9.09 17.58 -10.40
C GLY A 101 -8.21 16.35 -10.62
N VAL A 102 -7.55 16.25 -11.78
CA VAL A 102 -6.58 15.17 -12.07
C VAL A 102 -5.41 15.22 -11.09
N TYR A 103 -4.84 16.41 -10.87
CA TYR A 103 -3.80 16.65 -9.87
C TYR A 103 -4.25 16.15 -8.49
N THR A 104 -5.43 16.58 -8.05
CA THR A 104 -5.98 16.23 -6.73
C THR A 104 -6.22 14.73 -6.59
N GLN A 105 -6.79 14.10 -7.62
CA GLN A 105 -7.08 12.67 -7.64
C GLN A 105 -5.80 11.84 -7.52
N GLN A 106 -4.78 12.12 -8.35
CA GLN A 106 -3.56 11.32 -8.35
C GLN A 106 -2.74 11.55 -7.07
N LEU A 107 -2.62 12.80 -6.60
CA LEU A 107 -1.95 13.11 -5.35
C LEU A 107 -2.63 12.39 -4.18
N TYR A 108 -3.96 12.46 -4.09
CA TYR A 108 -4.71 11.73 -3.07
C TYR A 108 -4.47 10.22 -3.18
N PHE A 109 -4.56 9.64 -4.39
CA PHE A 109 -4.32 8.22 -4.61
C PHE A 109 -2.94 7.81 -4.06
N LEU A 110 -1.88 8.47 -4.46
CA LEU A 110 -0.52 8.09 -4.06
C LEU A 110 -0.25 8.37 -2.57
N LEU A 111 -0.81 9.42 -2.00
CA LEU A 111 -0.73 9.62 -0.55
C LEU A 111 -1.46 8.52 0.22
N GLN A 112 -2.62 8.03 -0.25
CA GLN A 112 -3.28 6.86 0.35
C GLN A 112 -2.48 5.57 0.14
N TRP A 113 -1.84 5.41 -1.02
CA TRP A 113 -1.04 4.23 -1.37
C TRP A 113 0.21 4.07 -0.48
N PHE A 114 0.66 5.15 0.18
CA PHE A 114 1.68 5.11 1.22
C PHE A 114 1.40 4.06 2.31
N ALA A 115 0.12 3.84 2.66
CA ALA A 115 -0.30 2.80 3.59
C ALA A 115 0.07 1.39 3.10
N ILE A 116 -0.19 1.10 1.82
CA ILE A 116 0.06 -0.20 1.21
C ILE A 116 1.56 -0.45 1.10
N VAL A 117 2.33 0.54 0.63
CA VAL A 117 3.80 0.45 0.57
C VAL A 117 4.40 0.20 1.95
N SER A 118 3.91 0.90 2.98
CA SER A 118 4.38 0.73 4.36
C SER A 118 4.04 -0.66 4.92
N VAL A 119 2.82 -1.14 4.69
CA VAL A 119 2.38 -2.48 5.10
C VAL A 119 3.20 -3.56 4.38
N TRP A 120 3.37 -3.46 3.06
CA TRP A 120 4.17 -4.42 2.29
C TRP A 120 5.63 -4.42 2.73
N SER A 121 6.18 -3.26 3.07
CA SER A 121 7.56 -3.14 3.59
C SER A 121 7.72 -3.83 4.95
N ILE A 122 6.73 -3.72 5.84
CA ILE A 122 6.73 -4.43 7.12
C ILE A 122 6.60 -5.94 6.88
N GLU A 123 5.63 -6.36 6.06
CA GLU A 123 5.32 -7.77 5.82
C GLU A 123 6.46 -8.50 5.11
N SER A 124 7.13 -7.87 4.14
CA SER A 124 8.28 -8.46 3.44
C SER A 124 9.49 -8.66 4.34
N ASN A 125 9.61 -7.85 5.41
CA ASN A 125 10.73 -7.90 6.36
C ASN A 125 10.49 -8.82 7.57
N ARG A 126 9.32 -9.47 7.66
CA ARG A 126 9.07 -10.42 8.76
C ARG A 126 9.99 -11.63 8.63
N ARG A 127 10.56 -12.10 9.74
CA ARG A 127 11.48 -13.25 9.78
C ARG A 127 10.91 -14.49 9.09
N ARG A 128 9.60 -14.74 9.18
CA ARG A 128 8.98 -15.90 8.54
C ARG A 128 8.85 -15.78 7.01
N ASN A 129 8.75 -14.56 6.51
CA ASN A 129 8.53 -14.27 5.09
C ASN A 129 9.85 -14.16 4.32
N ALA A 130 10.99 -14.10 5.03
CA ALA A 130 12.31 -14.07 4.43
C ALA A 130 12.49 -15.20 3.40
N TRP A 131 12.81 -14.81 2.15
CA TRP A 131 13.05 -15.71 1.02
C TRP A 131 11.88 -16.61 0.61
N LYS A 132 10.64 -16.27 1.02
CA LYS A 132 9.44 -17.01 0.60
C LYS A 132 8.62 -16.19 -0.39
N ALA A 133 8.31 -16.81 -1.53
CA ALA A 133 7.37 -16.25 -2.49
C ALA A 133 5.91 -16.29 -1.97
N VAL A 134 5.54 -17.33 -1.20
CA VAL A 134 4.20 -17.54 -0.66
C VAL A 134 4.28 -18.16 0.74
N SER A 135 3.47 -17.66 1.68
CA SER A 135 3.25 -18.35 2.97
C SER A 135 2.07 -19.32 2.83
N LEU A 136 2.33 -20.61 3.03
CA LEU A 136 1.37 -21.69 2.71
C LEU A 136 0.57 -22.19 3.92
N ASP A 137 0.94 -21.81 5.15
CA ASP A 137 0.33 -22.34 6.36
C ASP A 137 -0.01 -21.27 7.41
N ASP A 138 -0.91 -21.63 8.30
CA ASP A 138 -1.33 -20.79 9.43
C ASP A 138 -0.23 -20.59 10.46
N ALA A 139 0.89 -21.29 10.31
CA ALA A 139 2.00 -21.16 11.23
C ALA A 139 2.61 -19.74 11.23
N TYR A 140 2.27 -18.91 10.25
CA TYR A 140 2.57 -17.48 10.24
C TYR A 140 1.94 -16.70 11.42
N TYR A 141 0.79 -17.12 11.92
CA TYR A 141 0.14 -16.45 13.04
C TYR A 141 0.75 -16.78 14.40
N PHE A 142 1.47 -17.90 14.49
CA PHE A 142 1.99 -18.43 15.76
C PHE A 142 3.48 -18.14 15.98
N GLN A 143 4.24 -17.85 14.93
CA GLN A 143 5.67 -17.60 15.04
C GLN A 143 6.22 -16.80 13.85
N GLY A 144 7.30 -16.05 14.11
CA GLY A 144 8.09 -15.38 13.07
C GLY A 144 7.45 -14.08 12.53
N ARG A 145 6.53 -13.51 13.32
CA ARG A 145 5.99 -12.16 13.16
C ARG A 145 7.08 -11.08 13.22
N GLU A 146 8.05 -11.29 14.11
CA GLU A 146 9.09 -10.32 14.45
C GLU A 146 9.94 -9.91 13.24
N LEU A 147 10.33 -8.64 13.22
CA LEU A 147 11.35 -8.11 12.31
C LEU A 147 12.74 -8.19 12.94
N SER A 148 13.78 -8.08 12.10
CA SER A 148 15.12 -7.77 12.62
C SER A 148 15.11 -6.39 13.30
N ALA A 149 15.95 -6.19 14.32
CA ALA A 149 16.04 -4.89 14.99
C ALA A 149 16.43 -3.77 14.02
N GLY A 150 17.32 -4.07 13.07
CA GLY A 150 17.72 -3.14 12.02
C GLY A 150 16.56 -2.74 11.11
N SER A 151 15.82 -3.72 10.59
CA SER A 151 14.62 -3.44 9.79
C SER A 151 13.59 -2.64 10.60
N ALA A 152 13.33 -3.03 11.85
CA ALA A 152 12.33 -2.36 12.70
C ALA A 152 12.64 -0.87 12.93
N VAL A 153 13.89 -0.53 13.25
CA VAL A 153 14.31 0.87 13.49
C VAL A 153 14.32 1.68 12.18
N SER A 154 14.79 1.06 11.09
CA SER A 154 14.99 1.73 9.81
C SER A 154 13.71 1.93 9.00
N LEU A 155 12.63 1.20 9.31
CA LEU A 155 11.38 1.23 8.55
C LEU A 155 10.79 2.64 8.39
N LEU A 156 10.54 3.35 9.48
CA LEU A 156 9.89 4.66 9.43
C LEU A 156 10.67 5.68 8.58
N PRO A 157 11.96 5.96 8.85
CA PRO A 157 12.69 6.94 8.04
C PRO A 157 12.77 6.51 6.57
N ILE A 158 12.82 5.21 6.27
CA ILE A 158 12.98 4.73 4.90
C ILE A 158 11.68 4.77 4.11
N VAL A 159 10.53 4.43 4.69
CA VAL A 159 9.26 4.61 3.96
C VAL A 159 8.97 6.10 3.73
N VAL A 160 9.45 6.98 4.62
CA VAL A 160 9.35 8.43 4.43
C VAL A 160 10.27 8.92 3.31
N ILE A 161 11.56 8.62 3.38
CA ILE A 161 12.56 9.08 2.40
C ILE A 161 12.38 8.38 1.05
N GLY A 162 12.10 7.08 1.08
CA GLY A 162 12.02 6.23 -0.09
C GLY A 162 10.67 6.24 -0.77
N TYR A 163 9.60 6.80 -0.15
CA TYR A 163 8.28 6.91 -0.78
C TYR A 163 7.60 8.26 -0.56
N LEU A 164 7.35 8.66 0.68
CA LEU A 164 6.53 9.84 0.96
C LEU A 164 7.15 11.14 0.41
N ILE A 165 8.43 11.40 0.67
CA ILE A 165 9.13 12.60 0.21
C ILE A 165 9.13 12.67 -1.33
N PRO A 166 9.60 11.65 -2.07
CA PRO A 166 9.53 11.64 -3.53
C PRO A 166 8.13 11.91 -4.06
N THR A 167 7.10 11.34 -3.43
CA THR A 167 5.70 11.55 -3.83
C THR A 167 5.27 13.00 -3.66
N VAL A 168 5.57 13.63 -2.52
CA VAL A 168 5.24 15.05 -2.28
C VAL A 168 6.01 15.97 -3.23
N VAL A 169 7.30 15.68 -3.46
CA VAL A 169 8.17 16.43 -4.39
C VAL A 169 7.65 16.33 -5.83
N MET A 170 7.09 15.18 -6.22
CA MET A 170 6.52 14.97 -7.56
C MET A 170 5.31 15.88 -7.86
N TYR A 171 4.51 16.22 -6.85
CA TYR A 171 3.35 17.11 -6.99
C TYR A 171 3.61 18.54 -6.54
N TYR A 172 4.87 18.90 -6.26
CA TYR A 172 5.21 20.28 -5.97
C TYR A 172 5.07 21.14 -7.25
N PRO A 173 4.50 22.35 -7.19
CA PRO A 173 4.31 23.20 -8.37
C PRO A 173 5.63 23.85 -8.79
N TRP A 174 6.48 23.10 -9.50
CA TRP A 174 7.84 23.53 -9.88
C TRP A 174 7.89 24.75 -10.80
N GLY A 175 6.80 25.08 -11.50
CA GLY A 175 6.76 26.13 -12.54
C GLY A 175 7.50 25.77 -13.83
N ASP A 176 8.41 24.79 -13.78
CA ASP A 176 9.08 24.18 -14.93
C ASP A 176 8.57 22.74 -15.14
N VAL A 177 7.89 22.51 -16.27
CA VAL A 177 7.35 21.19 -16.62
C VAL A 177 8.47 20.17 -16.89
N LYS A 178 9.64 20.62 -17.36
CA LYS A 178 10.80 19.73 -17.55
C LYS A 178 11.24 19.11 -16.22
N MET A 179 11.29 19.93 -15.16
CA MET A 179 11.56 19.43 -13.81
C MET A 179 10.50 18.42 -13.35
N ALA A 180 9.22 18.69 -13.58
CA ALA A 180 8.13 17.76 -13.25
C ALA A 180 8.31 16.40 -13.95
N GLN A 181 8.74 16.38 -15.22
CA GLN A 181 9.04 15.14 -15.96
C GLN A 181 10.18 14.34 -15.32
N TYR A 182 11.30 14.99 -14.97
CA TYR A 182 12.42 14.31 -14.31
C TYR A 182 12.06 13.75 -12.95
N ILE A 183 11.35 14.52 -12.11
CA ILE A 183 10.91 14.04 -10.81
C ILE A 183 9.91 12.89 -10.96
N THR A 184 8.99 12.97 -11.93
CA THR A 184 8.04 11.89 -12.23
C THR A 184 8.76 10.62 -12.66
N ALA A 185 9.78 10.72 -13.52
CA ALA A 185 10.61 9.59 -13.93
C ALA A 185 11.39 8.99 -12.76
N PHE A 186 12.00 9.85 -11.93
CA PHE A 186 12.70 9.44 -10.71
C PHE A 186 11.78 8.73 -9.72
N TRP A 187 10.51 9.12 -9.64
CA TRP A 187 9.54 8.51 -8.75
C TRP A 187 9.07 7.12 -9.21
N GLN A 188 9.14 6.75 -10.49
CA GLN A 188 8.60 5.46 -10.97
C GLN A 188 9.16 4.22 -10.22
N PRO A 189 10.45 4.14 -9.85
CA PRO A 189 11.02 3.00 -9.12
C PRO A 189 10.80 3.01 -7.59
N THR A 190 10.03 3.96 -7.05
CA THR A 190 9.92 4.26 -5.61
C THR A 190 9.64 3.04 -4.69
N PRO A 191 8.78 2.06 -5.05
CA PRO A 191 8.64 0.84 -4.23
C PRO A 191 9.93 0.02 -4.08
N ALA A 192 10.80 0.04 -5.10
CA ALA A 192 12.09 -0.62 -5.06
C ALA A 192 13.09 0.15 -4.19
N PHE A 193 13.07 1.50 -4.21
CA PHE A 193 13.92 2.31 -3.34
C PHE A 193 13.71 1.98 -1.87
N VAL A 194 12.45 1.88 -1.43
CA VAL A 194 12.12 1.50 -0.05
C VAL A 194 12.74 0.15 0.31
N SER A 195 12.60 -0.85 -0.57
CA SER A 195 13.11 -2.20 -0.31
C SER A 195 14.65 -2.25 -0.27
N ILE A 196 15.32 -1.56 -1.20
CA ILE A 196 16.79 -1.47 -1.27
C ILE A 196 17.32 -0.73 -0.04
N LEU A 197 16.73 0.42 0.30
CA LEU A 197 17.14 1.21 1.45
C LEU A 197 16.95 0.42 2.75
N ILE A 198 15.81 -0.28 2.96
CA ILE A 198 15.63 -1.12 4.16
C ILE A 198 16.71 -2.18 4.23
N SER A 199 17.01 -2.84 3.12
CA SER A 199 18.03 -3.88 3.06
C SER A 199 19.39 -3.31 3.49
N VAL A 200 19.82 -2.18 2.92
CA VAL A 200 21.11 -1.54 3.24
C VAL A 200 21.16 -1.05 4.69
N PHE A 201 20.18 -0.27 5.14
CA PHE A 201 20.19 0.36 6.46
C PHE A 201 19.93 -0.62 7.60
N SER A 202 19.30 -1.77 7.33
CA SER A 202 19.13 -2.82 8.35
C SER A 202 20.48 -3.35 8.86
N PHE A 203 21.53 -3.34 8.03
CA PHE A 203 22.88 -3.75 8.41
C PHE A 203 23.64 -2.70 9.23
N LEU A 204 23.23 -1.44 9.18
CA LEU A 204 23.90 -0.34 9.88
C LEU A 204 23.49 -0.23 11.36
N VAL A 205 22.44 -0.95 11.77
CA VAL A 205 21.94 -0.93 13.16
C VAL A 205 22.69 -1.97 13.98
N PRO A 206 23.37 -1.59 15.09
CA PRO A 206 24.12 -2.53 15.92
C PRO A 206 23.25 -3.64 16.51
N SER A 207 23.77 -4.87 16.49
CA SER A 207 23.15 -6.06 17.09
C SER A 207 22.94 -5.94 18.61
N SER A 208 23.65 -5.03 19.28
CA SER A 208 23.51 -4.70 20.71
C SER A 208 22.38 -3.71 21.00
N SER A 209 21.60 -3.30 20.00
CA SER A 209 20.50 -2.34 20.22
C SER A 209 19.45 -2.90 21.22
N PRO A 210 18.85 -2.05 22.08
CA PRO A 210 17.81 -2.49 23.02
C PRO A 210 16.64 -3.23 22.34
N THR A 211 16.31 -2.83 21.10
CA THR A 211 15.31 -3.49 20.25
C THR A 211 15.68 -4.95 19.94
N ALA A 212 16.96 -5.26 19.76
CA ALA A 212 17.43 -6.61 19.43
C ALA A 212 17.34 -7.58 20.61
N VAL A 213 17.40 -7.05 21.84
CA VAL A 213 17.42 -7.85 23.08
C VAL A 213 16.02 -8.03 23.68
N ALA A 214 15.08 -7.12 23.39
CA ALA A 214 13.73 -7.15 23.95
C ALA A 214 12.79 -8.10 23.19
N LYS A 215 12.06 -8.97 23.92
CA LYS A 215 10.93 -9.74 23.38
C LYS A 215 9.88 -8.77 22.82
N ASN A 216 9.46 -8.96 21.56
CA ASN A 216 8.55 -8.04 20.86
C ASN A 216 9.06 -6.57 20.78
N GLY A 217 10.39 -6.35 20.81
CA GLY A 217 10.99 -5.01 20.74
C GLY A 217 10.66 -4.25 19.45
N ASP A 218 10.26 -4.95 18.39
CA ASP A 218 9.84 -4.40 17.11
C ASP A 218 8.49 -3.66 17.17
N ILE A 219 7.57 -4.09 18.06
CA ILE A 219 6.20 -3.58 18.15
C ILE A 219 6.16 -2.06 18.30
N LYS A 220 7.00 -1.48 19.15
CA LYS A 220 7.03 -0.02 19.36
C LYS A 220 7.32 0.73 18.05
N HIS A 221 8.22 0.22 17.23
CA HIS A 221 8.58 0.83 15.95
C HIS A 221 7.47 0.64 14.93
N LEU A 222 6.90 -0.56 14.83
CA LEU A 222 5.77 -0.84 13.93
C LEU A 222 4.57 0.05 14.25
N LYS A 223 4.18 0.16 15.52
CA LYS A 223 3.09 1.04 15.98
C LYS A 223 3.35 2.50 15.61
N ARG A 224 4.61 2.96 15.70
CA ARG A 224 5.00 4.31 15.27
C ARG A 224 4.85 4.49 13.76
N VAL A 225 5.24 3.50 12.95
CA VAL A 225 5.02 3.52 11.50
C VAL A 225 3.54 3.65 11.19
N TYR A 226 2.70 2.75 11.73
CA TYR A 226 1.25 2.79 11.48
C TYR A 226 0.60 4.10 11.93
N LEU A 227 1.04 4.67 13.07
CA LEU A 227 0.54 5.96 13.55
C LEU A 227 0.88 7.09 12.56
N ILE A 228 2.15 7.23 12.17
CA ILE A 228 2.58 8.33 11.29
C ILE A 228 1.95 8.18 9.90
N VAL A 229 1.93 6.98 9.34
CA VAL A 229 1.29 6.70 8.05
C VAL A 229 -0.22 6.98 8.12
N GLY A 230 -0.86 6.60 9.22
CA GLY A 230 -2.28 6.87 9.46
C GLY A 230 -2.58 8.37 9.53
N LEU A 231 -1.73 9.15 10.20
CA LEU A 231 -1.87 10.60 10.27
C LEU A 231 -1.71 11.24 8.88
N VAL A 232 -0.68 10.87 8.12
CA VAL A 232 -0.44 11.39 6.76
C VAL A 232 -1.63 11.09 5.84
N THR A 233 -2.10 9.84 5.84
CA THR A 233 -3.24 9.41 5.00
C THR A 233 -4.55 10.05 5.44
N THR A 234 -4.77 10.24 6.74
CA THR A 234 -5.94 10.99 7.26
C THR A 234 -5.91 12.44 6.82
N VAL A 235 -4.76 13.12 6.96
CA VAL A 235 -4.61 14.53 6.54
C VAL A 235 -4.85 14.67 5.05
N ALA A 236 -4.29 13.77 4.23
CA ALA A 236 -4.53 13.76 2.79
C ALA A 236 -6.02 13.58 2.45
N HIS A 237 -6.71 12.69 3.15
CA HIS A 237 -8.13 12.43 2.94
C HIS A 237 -9.02 13.60 3.35
N VAL A 238 -8.89 14.08 4.58
CA VAL A 238 -9.68 15.21 5.09
C VAL A 238 -9.39 16.47 4.29
N GLY A 239 -8.12 16.72 3.93
CA GLY A 239 -7.74 17.85 3.08
C GLY A 239 -8.37 17.77 1.69
N THR A 240 -8.37 16.59 1.06
CA THR A 240 -9.01 16.40 -0.25
C THR A 240 -10.52 16.60 -0.16
N LEU A 241 -11.19 16.00 0.84
CA LEU A 241 -12.63 16.19 1.04
C LEU A 241 -12.97 17.65 1.31
N TYR A 242 -12.19 18.34 2.15
CA TYR A 242 -12.36 19.76 2.40
C TYR A 242 -12.27 20.58 1.10
N THR A 243 -11.22 20.37 0.31
CA THR A 243 -11.06 21.01 -1.00
C THR A 243 -12.24 20.72 -1.91
N CYS A 244 -12.70 19.46 -1.98
CA CYS A 244 -13.81 19.08 -2.85
C CYS A 244 -15.16 19.64 -2.43
N LEU A 245 -15.35 19.90 -1.13
CA LEU A 245 -16.62 20.36 -0.58
C LEU A 245 -16.71 21.89 -0.47
N THR A 246 -15.57 22.59 -0.56
CA THR A 246 -15.51 24.05 -0.34
C THR A 246 -15.05 24.84 -1.56
N SER A 247 -14.45 24.19 -2.57
CA SER A 247 -14.01 24.86 -3.80
C SER A 247 -15.17 25.13 -4.75
N ASP A 248 -15.16 26.31 -5.39
CA ASP A 248 -16.07 26.66 -6.47
C ASP A 248 -15.61 26.11 -7.85
N ASP A 249 -14.40 25.56 -7.96
CA ASP A 249 -13.90 24.96 -9.20
C ASP A 249 -14.64 23.62 -9.46
N PRO A 250 -15.40 23.46 -10.56
CA PRO A 250 -16.14 22.23 -10.84
C PRO A 250 -15.25 20.98 -10.97
N ARG A 251 -13.98 21.16 -11.33
CA ARG A 251 -12.98 20.07 -11.41
C ARG A 251 -12.56 19.56 -10.04
N LEU A 252 -12.79 20.33 -8.98
CA LEU A 252 -12.53 19.91 -7.61
C LEU A 252 -13.75 19.25 -6.97
N SER A 253 -14.88 19.07 -7.65
CA SER A 253 -16.02 18.35 -7.08
C SER A 253 -15.69 16.88 -6.73
N LEU A 254 -16.41 16.31 -5.74
CA LEU A 254 -16.27 14.89 -5.39
C LEU A 254 -16.48 13.97 -6.60
N GLY A 255 -17.43 14.32 -7.47
CA GLY A 255 -17.72 13.55 -8.67
C GLY A 255 -16.57 13.58 -9.66
N TYR A 256 -16.01 14.76 -9.94
CA TYR A 256 -14.90 14.90 -10.87
C TYR A 256 -13.64 14.21 -10.36
N VAL A 257 -13.30 14.37 -9.08
CA VAL A 257 -12.09 13.79 -8.48
C VAL A 257 -12.20 12.27 -8.34
N PHE A 258 -13.34 11.74 -7.88
CA PHE A 258 -13.42 10.32 -7.51
C PHE A 258 -14.13 9.42 -8.52
N LEU A 259 -15.12 9.89 -9.28
CA LEU A 259 -15.99 9.01 -10.05
C LEU A 259 -15.54 8.86 -11.52
N PRO A 260 -15.25 7.63 -12.00
CA PRO A 260 -14.96 7.38 -13.41
C PRO A 260 -16.06 7.87 -14.34
N ASN A 261 -15.73 8.74 -15.28
CA ASN A 261 -16.69 9.31 -16.23
C ASN A 261 -16.40 8.91 -17.69
N ARG A 262 -17.23 7.99 -18.24
CA ARG A 262 -17.16 7.57 -19.65
C ARG A 262 -17.69 8.60 -20.65
N THR A 263 -18.37 9.65 -20.19
CA THR A 263 -18.89 10.68 -21.12
C THR A 263 -17.78 11.60 -21.60
N THR A 264 -16.74 11.82 -20.77
CA THR A 264 -15.67 12.80 -21.05
C THR A 264 -14.29 12.18 -21.24
N TRP A 265 -14.10 10.87 -20.99
CA TRP A 265 -12.82 10.15 -21.12
C TRP A 265 -12.16 10.19 -22.51
N LYS A 266 -12.84 10.76 -23.52
CA LYS A 266 -12.35 10.92 -24.90
C LYS A 266 -12.19 12.38 -25.30
N ASP A 267 -12.48 13.31 -24.41
CA ASP A 267 -12.40 14.75 -24.72
C ASP A 267 -10.93 15.23 -24.73
N SER A 268 -10.04 14.54 -23.99
CA SER A 268 -8.60 14.76 -24.01
C SER A 268 -7.83 13.51 -23.58
N MET A 269 -6.52 13.49 -23.84
CA MET A 269 -5.62 12.46 -23.30
C MET A 269 -5.67 12.44 -21.76
N GLY A 270 -5.62 13.61 -21.12
CA GLY A 270 -5.66 13.75 -19.67
C GLY A 270 -6.94 13.22 -19.04
N LEU A 271 -8.11 13.46 -19.64
CA LEU A 271 -9.37 12.92 -19.13
C LEU A 271 -9.48 11.40 -19.30
N GLY A 272 -8.92 10.85 -20.38
CA GLY A 272 -8.80 9.40 -20.54
C GLY A 272 -7.89 8.76 -19.49
N LEU A 273 -6.76 9.38 -19.19
CA LEU A 273 -5.86 8.95 -18.12
C LEU A 273 -6.50 9.11 -16.74
N HIS A 274 -7.24 10.20 -16.51
CA HIS A 274 -7.97 10.42 -15.27
C HIS A 274 -8.96 9.29 -14.98
N TYR A 275 -9.76 8.91 -15.98
CA TYR A 275 -10.65 7.74 -15.87
C TYR A 275 -9.89 6.47 -15.46
N ILE A 276 -8.74 6.20 -16.11
CA ILE A 276 -7.89 5.05 -15.80
C ILE A 276 -7.42 5.09 -14.34
N PHE A 277 -6.93 6.22 -13.85
CA PHE A 277 -6.48 6.37 -12.46
C PHE A 277 -7.62 6.26 -11.44
N GLN A 278 -8.83 6.72 -11.76
CA GLN A 278 -9.98 6.56 -10.88
C GLN A 278 -10.40 5.09 -10.76
N VAL A 279 -10.42 4.36 -11.89
CA VAL A 279 -10.67 2.91 -11.89
C VAL A 279 -9.57 2.18 -11.12
N ASP A 280 -8.30 2.52 -11.35
CA ASP A 280 -7.16 1.94 -10.65
C ASP A 280 -7.27 2.16 -9.14
N PHE A 281 -7.56 3.38 -8.71
CA PHE A 281 -7.80 3.72 -7.31
C PHE A 281 -8.86 2.80 -6.67
N PHE A 282 -10.02 2.64 -7.31
CA PHE A 282 -11.06 1.76 -6.76
C PHE A 282 -10.66 0.28 -6.77
N GLY A 283 -10.00 -0.20 -7.82
CA GLY A 283 -9.51 -1.59 -7.88
C GLY A 283 -8.48 -1.88 -6.79
N ALA A 284 -7.50 -0.99 -6.65
CA ALA A 284 -6.46 -1.01 -5.65
C ALA A 284 -7.00 -1.02 -4.21
N PHE A 285 -7.87 -0.06 -3.86
CA PHE A 285 -8.36 0.05 -2.49
C PHE A 285 -9.48 -0.93 -2.17
N SER A 286 -10.37 -1.28 -3.11
CA SER A 286 -11.40 -2.29 -2.83
C SER A 286 -10.79 -3.65 -2.54
N SER A 287 -9.76 -4.05 -3.30
CA SER A 287 -9.01 -5.28 -3.03
C SER A 287 -8.24 -5.20 -1.71
N SER A 288 -7.63 -4.05 -1.39
CA SER A 288 -6.91 -3.86 -0.13
C SER A 288 -7.83 -3.84 1.10
N LEU A 289 -9.05 -3.31 0.99
CA LEU A 289 -10.05 -3.33 2.07
C LEU A 289 -10.65 -4.73 2.24
N LEU A 290 -10.84 -5.48 1.15
CA LEU A 290 -11.15 -6.92 1.24
C LEU A 290 -10.02 -7.69 1.95
N TRP A 291 -8.76 -7.35 1.66
CA TRP A 291 -7.61 -7.90 2.35
C TRP A 291 -7.58 -7.56 3.84
N CYS A 292 -7.93 -6.32 4.22
CA CYS A 292 -8.11 -5.92 5.62
C CYS A 292 -9.13 -6.82 6.34
N TRP A 293 -10.29 -7.05 5.70
CA TRP A 293 -11.32 -7.89 6.28
C TRP A 293 -10.87 -9.35 6.41
N LEU A 294 -10.18 -9.90 5.40
CA LEU A 294 -9.59 -11.24 5.45
C LEU A 294 -8.56 -11.37 6.58
N VAL A 295 -7.73 -10.35 6.78
CA VAL A 295 -6.76 -10.30 7.89
C VAL A 295 -7.45 -10.35 9.24
N ILE A 296 -8.53 -9.57 9.43
CA ILE A 296 -9.32 -9.61 10.65
C ILE A 296 -9.96 -10.97 10.85
N TYR A 297 -10.59 -11.51 9.81
CA TYR A 297 -11.21 -12.83 9.84
C TYR A 297 -10.21 -13.92 10.27
N ASP A 298 -9.00 -13.91 9.70
CA ASP A 298 -7.95 -14.87 10.05
C ASP A 298 -7.48 -14.74 11.50
N VAL A 299 -7.35 -13.52 12.02
CA VAL A 299 -6.99 -13.32 13.42
C VAL A 299 -8.11 -13.81 14.34
N LEU A 300 -9.35 -13.44 14.03
CA LEU A 300 -10.52 -13.81 14.82
C LEU A 300 -10.72 -15.32 14.87
N ARG A 301 -10.58 -16.03 13.73
CA ARG A 301 -10.72 -17.49 13.69
C ARG A 301 -9.63 -18.23 14.47
N ILE A 302 -8.46 -17.62 14.66
CA ILE A 302 -7.34 -18.22 15.39
C ILE A 302 -7.49 -17.99 16.88
N LEU A 303 -7.93 -16.79 17.27
CA LEU A 303 -8.22 -16.45 18.67
C LEU A 303 -9.54 -17.06 19.17
N GLY A 304 -10.50 -17.33 18.30
CA GLY A 304 -11.81 -17.90 18.66
C GLY A 304 -12.65 -18.27 17.45
N LYS A 305 -13.97 -18.49 17.64
CA LYS A 305 -14.92 -18.66 16.53
C LYS A 305 -15.77 -17.39 16.43
N PRO A 306 -15.51 -16.49 15.46
CA PRO A 306 -16.31 -15.28 15.31
C PRO A 306 -17.73 -15.63 14.87
N THR A 307 -18.72 -14.91 15.38
CA THR A 307 -20.09 -14.99 14.88
C THR A 307 -20.25 -14.18 13.59
N ALA A 308 -21.32 -14.41 12.84
CA ALA A 308 -21.64 -13.59 11.66
C ALA A 308 -21.78 -12.10 12.02
N ALA A 309 -22.37 -11.80 13.19
CA ALA A 309 -22.50 -10.42 13.67
C ALA A 309 -21.15 -9.75 13.93
N ASP A 310 -20.16 -10.50 14.44
CA ASP A 310 -18.81 -9.97 14.65
C ASP A 310 -18.14 -9.62 13.32
N LEU A 311 -18.29 -10.48 12.30
CA LEU A 311 -17.74 -10.22 10.98
C LEU A 311 -18.43 -9.05 10.26
N ILE A 312 -19.73 -8.85 10.46
CA ILE A 312 -20.44 -7.69 9.92
C ILE A 312 -19.95 -6.41 10.59
N LYS A 313 -19.79 -6.40 11.91
CA LYS A 313 -19.25 -5.25 12.66
C LYS A 313 -17.88 -4.83 12.15
N THR A 314 -17.01 -5.78 11.79
CA THR A 314 -15.67 -5.45 11.27
C THR A 314 -15.73 -4.84 9.87
N VAL A 315 -16.61 -5.32 8.99
CA VAL A 315 -16.87 -4.68 7.69
C VAL A 315 -17.35 -3.25 7.88
N LEU A 316 -18.35 -3.04 8.75
CA LEU A 316 -18.88 -1.70 9.03
C LEU A 316 -17.82 -0.77 9.64
N GLY A 317 -16.96 -1.30 10.51
CA GLY A 317 -15.83 -0.54 11.08
C GLY A 317 -14.81 -0.12 10.01
N ILE A 318 -14.42 -1.03 9.12
CA ILE A 318 -13.51 -0.72 8.00
C ILE A 318 -14.14 0.34 7.09
N ALA A 319 -15.41 0.18 6.74
CA ALA A 319 -16.14 1.13 5.90
C ALA A 319 -16.22 2.51 6.57
N PHE A 320 -16.56 2.57 7.86
CA PHE A 320 -16.63 3.81 8.62
C PHE A 320 -15.28 4.55 8.64
N VAL A 321 -14.18 3.86 8.98
CA VAL A 321 -12.84 4.49 8.99
C VAL A 321 -12.44 4.94 7.59
N THR A 322 -12.75 4.15 6.56
CA THR A 322 -12.46 4.49 5.16
C THR A 322 -13.18 5.78 4.74
N MET A 323 -14.44 5.95 5.14
CA MET A 323 -15.24 7.13 4.80
C MET A 323 -14.83 8.39 5.56
N VAL A 324 -14.37 8.25 6.81
CA VAL A 324 -14.05 9.41 7.68
C VAL A 324 -12.59 9.83 7.57
N ALA A 325 -11.67 8.86 7.43
CA ALA A 325 -10.24 9.09 7.50
C ALA A 325 -9.47 8.54 6.28
N GLY A 326 -10.16 7.99 5.29
CA GLY A 326 -9.57 7.47 4.06
C GLY A 326 -9.16 6.01 4.13
N PRO A 327 -9.02 5.35 2.95
CA PRO A 327 -8.72 3.93 2.85
C PRO A 327 -7.31 3.60 3.35
N GLY A 328 -6.33 4.49 3.18
CA GLY A 328 -4.98 4.31 3.69
C GLY A 328 -4.96 4.21 5.22
N THR A 329 -5.72 5.08 5.90
CA THR A 329 -5.89 5.04 7.36
C THR A 329 -6.56 3.74 7.81
N ALA A 330 -7.62 3.32 7.13
CA ALA A 330 -8.32 2.07 7.44
C ALA A 330 -7.37 0.85 7.34
N ILE A 331 -6.53 0.81 6.31
CA ILE A 331 -5.49 -0.21 6.14
C ILE A 331 -4.55 -0.20 7.35
N VAL A 332 -3.83 0.88 7.62
CA VAL A 332 -2.85 0.86 8.73
C VAL A 332 -3.49 0.70 10.11
N ALA A 333 -4.75 1.09 10.31
CA ALA A 333 -5.49 0.83 11.53
C ALA A 333 -5.71 -0.67 11.76
N VAL A 334 -6.08 -1.41 10.71
CA VAL A 334 -6.24 -2.88 10.76
C VAL A 334 -4.91 -3.56 11.06
N TRP A 335 -3.81 -3.12 10.43
CA TRP A 335 -2.48 -3.68 10.72
C TRP A 335 -2.00 -3.33 12.13
N ASN A 336 -2.24 -2.11 12.59
CA ASN A 336 -1.94 -1.71 13.96
C ASN A 336 -2.69 -2.61 14.95
N TRP A 337 -4.01 -2.77 14.79
CA TRP A 337 -4.83 -3.66 15.61
C TRP A 337 -4.29 -5.09 15.59
N ARG A 338 -3.91 -5.58 14.41
CA ARG A 338 -3.41 -6.92 14.19
C ARG A 338 -2.15 -7.23 14.97
N GLU A 339 -1.18 -6.31 15.07
CA GLU A 339 0.07 -6.57 15.80
C GLU A 339 -0.19 -7.00 17.24
N ASP A 340 -1.13 -6.35 17.93
CA ASP A 340 -1.48 -6.69 19.31
C ASP A 340 -2.05 -8.11 19.40
N ARG A 341 -2.82 -8.52 18.38
CA ARG A 341 -3.45 -9.83 18.33
C ARG A 341 -2.47 -10.94 17.99
N LEU A 342 -1.49 -10.69 17.14
CA LEU A 342 -0.43 -11.65 16.90
C LEU A 342 0.41 -11.86 18.16
N VAL A 343 0.72 -10.81 18.92
CA VAL A 343 1.40 -10.94 20.22
C VAL A 343 0.57 -11.77 21.21
N MET A 344 -0.76 -11.59 21.25
CA MET A 344 -1.65 -12.43 22.05
C MET A 344 -1.56 -13.91 21.64
N ILE A 345 -1.60 -14.20 20.33
CA ILE A 345 -1.50 -15.56 19.78
C ILE A 345 -0.14 -16.18 20.13
N GLU A 346 0.96 -15.45 19.95
CA GLU A 346 2.33 -15.89 20.28
C GLU A 346 2.49 -16.19 21.79
N ASN A 347 1.75 -15.48 22.65
CA ASN A 347 1.71 -15.74 24.09
C ASN A 347 0.69 -16.83 24.49
N GLY A 348 0.05 -17.50 23.53
CA GLY A 348 -0.84 -18.64 23.77
C GLY A 348 -2.26 -18.27 24.22
N VAL A 349 -2.67 -17.01 24.09
CA VAL A 349 -4.04 -16.57 24.40
C VAL A 349 -5.04 -17.22 23.43
N LYS A 350 -6.15 -17.73 23.97
CA LYS A 350 -7.24 -18.36 23.21
C LYS A 350 -8.61 -17.99 23.80
N GLY A 351 -9.65 -18.08 22.98
CA GLY A 351 -11.04 -17.87 23.36
C GLY A 351 -11.48 -16.41 23.44
N THR A 352 -10.59 -15.44 23.19
CA THR A 352 -10.91 -14.01 23.18
C THR A 352 -10.03 -13.24 22.21
N TRP A 353 -10.63 -12.24 21.55
CA TRP A 353 -9.96 -11.26 20.70
C TRP A 353 -10.05 -9.84 21.27
N GLU A 354 -10.50 -9.69 22.52
CA GLU A 354 -10.38 -8.43 23.24
C GLU A 354 -8.95 -8.30 23.77
N LYS A 355 -8.40 -7.08 23.72
CA LYS A 355 -7.07 -6.83 24.26
C LYS A 355 -7.15 -7.04 25.78
N SER A 356 -6.27 -7.85 26.35
CA SER A 356 -6.17 -8.01 27.81
C SER A 356 -5.98 -6.63 28.43
N LYS A 357 -6.82 -6.28 29.42
CA LYS A 357 -6.65 -5.07 30.24
C LYS A 357 -5.43 -5.15 31.16
N VAL A 358 -4.81 -6.33 31.24
CA VAL A 358 -3.60 -6.61 32.01
C VAL A 358 -2.47 -6.86 31.02
N ALA A 359 -1.70 -5.83 30.71
CA ALA A 359 -0.40 -5.90 30.06
C ALA A 359 0.43 -4.67 30.43
#